data_AF-A0A2W6BEV8-F1
#
_entry.id   AF-A0A2W6BEV8-F1
#
_cell.length_a   1.000
_cell.length_b   1.000
_cell.length_c   1.000
_cell.angle_alpha   90.00
_cell.angle_beta   90.00
_cell.angle_gamma   90.00
#
_symmetry.space_group_name_H-M   'P 1'
#
loop_
_entity.id
_entity.type
_entity.pdbx_description
1 polymer ?
#
loop_
_entity_poly.entity_id
_entity_poly.type
_entity_poly.pdbx_seq_one_letter_code
_entity_poly.pdbx_strand_id
1 'polypeptide(L)'
;MPTTSDETLSFFDSTSADPGFTISLRGYDRHQVNEYLQRVTTELSTTGQAKAEAEQRMADAQRRMRVVEDQLLNLQKHVKQQQKQLDENSRPTLSGLGSRVEQILRLAEEQAGEHQTEAEKRAEETVAASRVQAREFTEKARAETASLRTAAERDARAIRETAETDANDLRTEAEREANTSRSAAERETRKLRTTTEHEAAELKARVHREVAQLQATAEREVTQLRGTAKKETDQLRTQTKQETDQLRAVAKQETDQLRAEAASEAERRRSEAGRLLAEAQQKHDRDLQELELSIAEQREAAERAESDRHTKAVVETQKLVDEGEERARAAERRAREIEAQSEARRKSADAQAKDIVDKARSLADRTVSEAQGDAEQLVSDSKAKAETISTAARREVAELNKQRDAINGQLGQLREMLAGLMGGAGAMGGAPSGGAAAPTSAAGSTDSAKQDAKSSNSSSSTPTPQRDLAHANENGHS
;
A
#
# COMPACT_ATOMS: atom_id res chain seq x y z
N MET A 1 -84.16 89.33 -183.59
CA MET A 1 -84.80 90.37 -184.44
C MET A 1 -86.19 90.66 -183.87
N PRO A 2 -86.69 91.91 -183.92
CA PRO A 2 -86.04 93.14 -184.39
C PRO A 2 -85.91 94.23 -183.29
N THR A 3 -85.25 95.36 -183.61
CA THR A 3 -85.43 96.74 -183.05
C THR A 3 -85.33 96.98 -181.52
N THR A 4 -84.87 98.12 -180.99
CA THR A 4 -84.44 99.45 -181.50
C THR A 4 -83.46 100.03 -180.44
N SER A 5 -82.37 100.70 -180.81
CA SER A 5 -82.28 102.18 -180.94
C SER A 5 -82.69 102.93 -179.67
N ASP A 6 -81.84 103.65 -178.93
CA ASP A 6 -80.87 104.72 -179.27
C ASP A 6 -81.42 106.05 -178.72
N GLU A 7 -80.76 106.57 -177.69
CA GLU A 7 -80.74 108.01 -177.41
C GLU A 7 -79.37 108.35 -176.81
N THR A 8 -78.74 109.41 -177.33
CA THR A 8 -77.30 109.66 -177.17
C THR A 8 -76.99 111.05 -176.62
N LEU A 9 -75.98 111.09 -175.74
CA LEU A 9 -75.01 112.18 -175.57
C LEU A 9 -75.53 113.65 -175.61
N SER A 10 -76.08 114.12 -174.49
CA SER A 10 -76.10 115.56 -174.14
C SER A 10 -75.04 115.90 -173.08
N PHE A 11 -73.80 115.40 -173.27
CA PHE A 11 -72.71 115.44 -172.28
C PHE A 11 -71.58 116.44 -172.63
N PHE A 12 -71.63 117.08 -173.80
CA PHE A 12 -70.47 117.79 -174.38
C PHE A 12 -70.61 119.33 -174.49
N ASP A 13 -71.55 119.95 -173.78
CA ASP A 13 -71.68 121.42 -173.74
C ASP A 13 -71.62 121.97 -172.30
N SER A 14 -70.42 122.42 -171.90
CA SER A 14 -70.13 123.43 -170.84
C SER A 14 -68.65 123.44 -170.39
N THR A 15 -67.72 122.78 -171.09
CA THR A 15 -66.28 122.82 -170.78
C THR A 15 -65.60 124.13 -171.26
N SER A 16 -66.15 125.29 -170.89
CA SER A 16 -65.58 126.62 -171.18
C SER A 16 -66.11 127.69 -170.22
N ALA A 17 -65.63 127.66 -168.97
CA ALA A 17 -65.71 128.77 -168.04
C ALA A 17 -64.29 129.05 -167.52
N ASP A 18 -63.65 130.07 -168.08
CA ASP A 18 -62.26 130.43 -167.78
C ASP A 18 -62.14 130.86 -166.31
N PRO A 19 -61.40 130.13 -165.45
CA PRO A 19 -61.23 130.50 -164.05
C PRO A 19 -60.31 131.72 -163.98
N GLY A 20 -60.90 132.91 -163.94
CA GLY A 20 -60.22 134.22 -163.95
C GLY A 20 -59.37 134.49 -162.71
N PHE A 21 -58.29 133.73 -162.55
CA PHE A 21 -57.33 133.85 -161.46
C PHE A 21 -56.65 135.22 -161.50
N THR A 22 -56.69 135.94 -160.39
CA THR A 22 -56.09 137.28 -160.32
C THR A 22 -54.56 137.20 -160.43
N ILE A 23 -53.96 138.07 -161.24
CA ILE A 23 -52.51 138.07 -161.51
C ILE A 23 -51.82 139.04 -160.53
N SER A 24 -51.10 138.48 -159.56
CA SER A 24 -50.12 139.22 -158.76
C SER A 24 -48.84 139.47 -159.57
N LEU A 25 -47.96 140.36 -159.10
CA LEU A 25 -46.84 140.92 -159.87
C LEU A 25 -45.78 139.91 -160.38
N ARG A 26 -45.93 138.60 -160.13
CA ARG A 26 -45.23 137.54 -160.88
C ARG A 26 -45.95 136.18 -160.95
N GLY A 27 -47.28 136.15 -160.81
CA GLY A 27 -48.06 134.90 -160.94
C GLY A 27 -49.51 134.97 -160.41
N TYR A 28 -50.30 133.95 -160.71
CA TYR A 28 -51.69 133.81 -160.25
C TYR A 28 -51.84 133.73 -158.72
N ASP A 29 -52.99 134.17 -158.19
CA ASP A 29 -53.31 134.04 -156.77
C ASP A 29 -53.40 132.57 -156.32
N ARG A 30 -52.48 132.21 -155.42
CA ARG A 30 -52.32 130.88 -154.85
C ARG A 30 -53.52 130.44 -154.02
N HIS A 31 -54.34 131.36 -153.47
CA HIS A 31 -55.54 130.99 -152.73
C HIS A 31 -56.65 130.51 -153.67
N GLN A 32 -56.96 131.29 -154.72
CA GLN A 32 -57.97 130.93 -155.73
C GLN A 32 -57.61 129.62 -156.44
N VAL A 33 -56.33 129.42 -156.79
CA VAL A 33 -55.86 128.17 -157.39
C VAL A 33 -55.98 126.98 -156.43
N ASN A 34 -55.67 127.14 -155.14
CA ASN A 34 -55.86 126.08 -154.14
C ASN A 34 -57.33 125.70 -153.95
N GLU A 35 -58.23 126.68 -153.90
CA GLU A 35 -59.67 126.45 -153.73
C GLU A 35 -60.29 125.74 -154.95
N TYR A 36 -59.90 126.15 -156.16
CA TYR A 36 -60.26 125.45 -157.40
C TYR A 36 -59.70 124.02 -157.45
N LEU A 37 -58.44 123.81 -157.06
CA LEU A 37 -57.85 122.48 -156.97
C LEU A 37 -58.54 121.60 -155.94
N GLN A 38 -58.95 122.13 -154.78
CA GLN A 38 -59.74 121.39 -153.80
C GLN A 38 -61.10 120.98 -154.39
N ARG A 39 -61.80 121.91 -155.05
CA ARG A 39 -63.08 121.63 -155.71
C ARG A 39 -62.96 120.53 -156.77
N VAL A 40 -62.01 120.67 -157.70
CA VAL A 40 -61.73 119.65 -158.73
C VAL A 40 -61.32 118.31 -158.10
N THR A 41 -60.57 118.32 -157.00
CA THR A 41 -60.22 117.08 -156.27
C THR A 41 -61.47 116.43 -155.66
N THR A 42 -62.39 117.20 -155.08
CA THR A 42 -63.66 116.65 -154.57
C THR A 42 -64.55 116.12 -155.68
N GLU A 43 -64.70 116.83 -156.80
CA GLU A 43 -65.49 116.41 -157.97
C GLU A 43 -64.89 115.15 -158.63
N LEU A 44 -63.55 115.02 -158.67
CA LEU A 44 -62.85 113.80 -159.10
C LEU A 44 -63.07 112.63 -158.14
N SER A 45 -63.15 112.90 -156.83
CA SER A 45 -63.40 111.85 -155.82
C SER A 45 -64.84 111.31 -155.86
N THR A 46 -65.84 112.18 -156.04
CA THR A 46 -67.26 111.76 -156.11
C THR A 46 -67.59 111.06 -157.42
N THR A 47 -67.04 111.53 -158.55
CA THR A 47 -67.14 110.81 -159.84
C THR A 47 -66.41 109.45 -159.79
N GLY A 48 -65.27 109.37 -159.10
CA GLY A 48 -64.59 108.11 -158.82
C GLY A 48 -65.44 107.11 -158.01
N GLN A 49 -66.12 107.57 -156.95
CA GLN A 49 -67.05 106.76 -156.16
C GLN A 49 -68.26 106.28 -156.99
N ALA A 50 -68.89 107.18 -157.75
CA ALA A 50 -70.03 106.85 -158.61
C ALA A 50 -69.67 105.80 -159.68
N LYS A 51 -68.45 105.87 -160.24
CA LYS A 51 -67.93 104.84 -161.17
C LYS A 51 -67.76 103.49 -160.50
N ALA A 52 -67.20 103.44 -159.29
CA ALA A 52 -67.01 102.20 -158.54
C ALA A 52 -68.34 101.50 -158.21
N GLU A 53 -69.39 102.25 -157.83
CA GLU A 53 -70.73 101.68 -157.64
C GLU A 53 -71.33 101.12 -158.93
N ALA A 54 -71.15 101.80 -160.07
CA ALA A 54 -71.63 101.33 -161.36
C ALA A 54 -70.94 100.02 -161.78
N GLU A 55 -69.62 99.92 -161.58
CA GLU A 55 -68.84 98.70 -161.86
C GLU A 55 -69.31 97.51 -160.99
N GLN A 56 -69.62 97.73 -159.70
CA GLN A 56 -70.19 96.69 -158.84
C GLN A 56 -71.56 96.19 -159.32
N ARG A 57 -72.47 97.10 -159.68
CA ARG A 57 -73.81 96.74 -160.20
C ARG A 57 -73.71 95.92 -161.49
N MET A 58 -72.76 96.25 -162.37
CA MET A 58 -72.50 95.49 -163.60
C MET A 58 -71.94 94.09 -163.32
N ALA A 59 -71.01 93.96 -162.36
CA ALA A 59 -70.46 92.66 -161.96
C ALA A 59 -71.53 91.71 -161.40
N ASP A 60 -72.49 92.21 -160.63
CA ASP A 60 -73.58 91.40 -160.08
C ASP A 60 -74.65 91.03 -161.11
N ALA A 61 -74.92 91.91 -162.10
CA ALA A 61 -75.74 91.56 -163.26
C ALA A 61 -75.12 90.41 -164.07
N GLN A 62 -73.80 90.48 -164.33
CA GLN A 62 -73.07 89.41 -165.01
C GLN A 62 -73.07 88.08 -164.23
N ARG A 63 -72.94 88.13 -162.90
CA ARG A 63 -73.04 86.93 -162.04
C ARG A 63 -74.42 86.26 -162.14
N ARG A 64 -75.50 87.03 -162.16
CA ARG A 64 -76.88 86.49 -162.31
C ARG A 64 -77.09 85.83 -163.66
N MET A 65 -76.54 86.38 -164.74
CA MET A 65 -76.73 85.84 -166.09
C MET A 65 -76.16 84.41 -166.22
N ARG A 66 -74.93 84.18 -165.72
CA ARG A 66 -74.27 82.86 -165.76
C ARG A 66 -75.05 81.76 -165.05
N VAL A 67 -75.70 82.08 -163.93
CA VAL A 67 -76.53 81.12 -163.17
C VAL A 67 -77.73 80.63 -164.00
N VAL A 68 -78.30 81.49 -164.85
CA VAL A 68 -79.41 81.12 -165.75
C VAL A 68 -78.91 80.28 -166.94
N GLU A 69 -77.72 80.58 -167.45
CA GLU A 69 -77.07 79.79 -168.52
C GLU A 69 -76.79 78.34 -168.08
N ASP A 70 -76.25 78.14 -166.86
CA ASP A 70 -76.03 76.81 -166.29
C ASP A 70 -77.36 76.04 -166.06
N GLN A 71 -78.43 76.72 -165.65
CA GLN A 71 -79.75 76.11 -165.50
C GLN A 71 -80.31 75.60 -166.84
N LEU A 72 -80.20 76.40 -167.89
CA LEU A 72 -80.61 76.02 -169.25
C LEU A 72 -79.83 74.79 -169.78
N LEU A 73 -78.51 74.78 -169.59
CA LEU A 73 -77.66 73.66 -170.01
C LEU A 73 -78.01 72.35 -169.29
N ASN A 74 -78.38 72.41 -168.01
CA ASN A 74 -78.75 71.22 -167.24
C ASN A 74 -80.15 70.69 -167.59
N LEU A 75 -81.13 71.57 -167.85
CA LEU A 75 -82.42 71.20 -168.43
C LEU A 75 -82.27 70.49 -169.79
N GLN A 76 -81.43 71.03 -170.68
CA GLN A 76 -81.24 70.47 -172.01
C GLN A 76 -80.57 69.07 -172.00
N LYS A 77 -79.70 68.79 -171.01
CA LYS A 77 -79.16 67.43 -170.78
C LYS A 77 -80.24 66.45 -170.35
N HIS A 78 -81.13 66.84 -169.43
CA HIS A 78 -82.22 65.99 -168.93
C HIS A 78 -83.15 65.51 -170.05
N VAL A 79 -83.57 66.41 -170.94
CA VAL A 79 -84.45 66.07 -172.08
C VAL A 79 -83.81 65.03 -173.00
N LYS A 80 -82.52 65.19 -173.34
CA LYS A 80 -81.78 64.21 -174.15
C LYS A 80 -81.66 62.84 -173.47
N GLN A 81 -81.49 62.81 -172.15
CA GLN A 81 -81.37 61.57 -171.40
C GLN A 81 -82.69 60.79 -171.34
N GLN A 82 -83.82 61.48 -171.18
CA GLN A 82 -85.16 60.88 -171.24
C GLN A 82 -85.50 60.33 -172.64
N GLN A 83 -85.08 61.01 -173.71
CA GLN A 83 -85.30 60.53 -175.08
C GLN A 83 -84.65 59.16 -175.32
N LYS A 84 -83.40 58.96 -174.87
CA LYS A 84 -82.68 57.68 -175.04
C LYS A 84 -83.37 56.51 -174.33
N GLN A 85 -84.00 56.75 -173.18
CA GLN A 85 -84.73 55.73 -172.41
C GLN A 85 -86.02 55.24 -173.09
N LEU A 86 -86.57 56.00 -174.05
CA LEU A 86 -87.75 55.60 -174.82
C LEU A 86 -87.40 54.67 -176.00
N ASP A 87 -86.27 54.92 -176.67
CA ASP A 87 -85.78 54.08 -177.77
C ASP A 87 -85.44 52.65 -177.29
N GLU A 88 -84.80 52.54 -176.12
CA GLU A 88 -84.36 51.26 -175.54
C GLU A 88 -85.53 50.31 -175.16
N ASN A 89 -86.76 50.81 -175.05
CA ASN A 89 -87.92 50.07 -174.52
C ASN A 89 -88.78 49.38 -175.61
N SER A 90 -88.57 49.66 -176.89
CA SER A 90 -89.62 49.50 -177.91
C SER A 90 -89.61 48.21 -178.74
N ARG A 91 -88.72 47.22 -178.48
CA ARG A 91 -88.67 45.92 -179.22
C ARG A 91 -88.20 44.71 -178.37
N PRO A 92 -89.10 44.02 -177.64
CA PRO A 92 -88.77 42.77 -176.94
C PRO A 92 -88.73 41.55 -177.88
N THR A 93 -87.77 40.64 -177.65
CA THR A 93 -87.72 39.30 -178.28
C THR A 93 -87.31 38.24 -177.25
N LEU A 94 -87.61 36.95 -177.50
CA LEU A 94 -87.52 35.87 -176.51
C LEU A 94 -86.11 35.65 -175.90
N SER A 95 -85.04 36.10 -176.56
CA SER A 95 -83.68 35.98 -176.01
C SER A 95 -83.47 36.76 -174.71
N GLY A 96 -84.27 37.81 -174.45
CA GLY A 96 -84.14 38.65 -173.25
C GLY A 96 -84.66 38.01 -171.96
N LEU A 97 -85.35 36.86 -172.03
CA LEU A 97 -85.85 36.17 -170.83
C LEU A 97 -84.74 35.35 -170.15
N GLY A 98 -83.88 34.70 -170.93
CA GLY A 98 -82.76 33.90 -170.42
C GLY A 98 -81.74 34.76 -169.67
N SER A 99 -81.30 35.86 -170.28
CA SER A 99 -80.39 36.82 -169.64
C SER A 99 -80.99 37.47 -168.39
N ARG A 100 -82.32 37.65 -168.32
CA ARG A 100 -82.99 38.15 -167.11
C ARG A 100 -83.03 37.11 -165.98
N VAL A 101 -83.19 35.82 -166.30
CA VAL A 101 -83.10 34.73 -165.30
C VAL A 101 -81.65 34.58 -164.82
N GLU A 102 -80.66 34.63 -165.72
CA GLU A 102 -79.24 34.64 -165.38
C GLU A 102 -78.88 35.85 -164.50
N GLN A 103 -79.41 37.04 -164.82
CA GLN A 103 -79.22 38.24 -164.00
C GLN A 103 -79.90 38.12 -162.61
N ILE A 104 -81.06 37.49 -162.50
CA ILE A 104 -81.73 37.24 -161.22
C ILE A 104 -80.96 36.21 -160.39
N LEU A 105 -80.47 35.13 -161.00
CA LEU A 105 -79.65 34.13 -160.31
C LEU A 105 -78.31 34.72 -159.85
N ARG A 106 -77.65 35.49 -160.71
CA ARG A 106 -76.41 36.21 -160.37
C ARG A 106 -76.64 37.23 -159.24
N LEU A 107 -77.73 38.01 -159.30
CA LEU A 107 -78.08 38.94 -158.22
C LEU A 107 -78.39 38.19 -156.92
N ALA A 108 -79.06 37.04 -156.98
CA ALA A 108 -79.36 36.22 -155.81
C ALA A 108 -78.11 35.53 -155.23
N GLU A 109 -77.13 35.15 -156.07
CA GLU A 109 -75.83 34.61 -155.66
C GLU A 109 -74.93 35.70 -155.07
N GLU A 110 -74.93 36.90 -155.67
CA GLU A 110 -74.28 38.10 -155.15
C GLU A 110 -74.88 38.51 -153.80
N GLN A 111 -76.21 38.61 -153.68
CA GLN A 111 -76.91 38.86 -152.41
C GLN A 111 -76.75 37.73 -151.39
N ALA A 112 -76.63 36.47 -151.80
CA ALA A 112 -76.32 35.37 -150.89
C ALA A 112 -74.89 35.46 -150.36
N GLY A 113 -73.92 35.86 -151.21
CA GLY A 113 -72.54 36.14 -150.79
C GLY A 113 -72.44 37.36 -149.88
N GLU A 114 -73.17 38.43 -150.17
CA GLU A 114 -73.31 39.59 -149.27
C GLU A 114 -73.90 39.18 -147.93
N HIS A 115 -75.02 38.44 -147.90
CA HIS A 115 -75.62 37.98 -146.65
C HIS A 115 -74.76 36.95 -145.89
N GLN A 116 -74.00 36.09 -146.57
CA GLN A 116 -73.04 35.19 -145.93
C GLN A 116 -71.88 35.98 -145.31
N THR A 117 -71.24 36.88 -146.05
CA THR A 117 -70.14 37.70 -145.52
C THR A 117 -70.60 38.68 -144.43
N GLU A 118 -71.82 39.22 -144.51
CA GLU A 118 -72.45 39.95 -143.41
C GLU A 118 -72.69 39.06 -142.19
N ALA A 119 -73.17 37.82 -142.37
CA ALA A 119 -73.46 36.90 -141.26
C ALA A 119 -72.18 36.41 -140.58
N GLU A 120 -71.15 36.07 -141.36
CA GLU A 120 -69.81 35.77 -140.88
C GLU A 120 -69.23 36.94 -140.09
N LYS A 121 -69.28 38.16 -140.65
CA LYS A 121 -68.83 39.37 -139.96
C LYS A 121 -69.60 39.62 -138.65
N ARG A 122 -70.92 39.51 -138.64
CA ARG A 122 -71.74 39.64 -137.42
C ARG A 122 -71.42 38.55 -136.39
N ALA A 123 -71.10 37.35 -136.83
CA ALA A 123 -70.67 36.25 -135.96
C ALA A 123 -69.26 36.50 -135.40
N GLU A 124 -68.31 36.98 -136.20
CA GLU A 124 -66.97 37.39 -135.76
C GLU A 124 -67.03 38.57 -134.78
N GLU A 125 -67.83 39.59 -135.05
CA GLU A 125 -68.08 40.73 -134.16
C GLU A 125 -68.67 40.25 -132.82
N THR A 126 -69.64 39.33 -132.86
CA THR A 126 -70.23 38.72 -131.65
C THR A 126 -69.21 37.92 -130.86
N VAL A 127 -68.43 37.05 -131.53
CA VAL A 127 -67.39 36.22 -130.89
C VAL A 127 -66.26 37.09 -130.35
N ALA A 128 -65.89 38.17 -131.03
CA ALA A 128 -64.92 39.16 -130.55
C ALA A 128 -65.45 39.89 -129.29
N ALA A 129 -66.69 40.38 -129.32
CA ALA A 129 -67.33 41.02 -128.18
C ALA A 129 -67.43 40.07 -126.97
N SER A 130 -67.89 38.83 -127.16
CA SER A 130 -67.92 37.82 -126.09
C SER A 130 -66.54 37.44 -125.58
N ARG A 131 -65.50 37.40 -126.44
CA ARG A 131 -64.10 37.19 -126.01
C ARG A 131 -63.55 38.37 -125.20
N VAL A 132 -63.91 39.61 -125.54
CA VAL A 132 -63.54 40.80 -124.76
C VAL A 132 -64.25 40.79 -123.40
N GLN A 133 -65.57 40.57 -123.37
CA GLN A 133 -66.34 40.45 -122.13
C GLN A 133 -65.81 39.32 -121.24
N ALA A 134 -65.55 38.13 -121.79
CA ALA A 134 -64.99 37.01 -121.04
C ALA A 134 -63.60 37.34 -120.45
N ARG A 135 -62.73 38.02 -121.21
CA ARG A 135 -61.46 38.54 -120.69
C ARG A 135 -61.67 39.51 -119.55
N GLU A 136 -62.53 40.52 -119.72
CA GLU A 136 -62.87 41.48 -118.66
C GLU A 136 -63.40 40.79 -117.39
N PHE A 137 -64.29 39.81 -117.51
CA PHE A 137 -64.77 39.03 -116.36
C PHE A 137 -63.63 38.26 -115.69
N THR A 138 -62.73 37.63 -116.46
CA THR A 138 -61.56 36.94 -115.86
C THR A 138 -60.58 37.91 -115.20
N GLU A 139 -60.35 39.10 -115.74
CA GLU A 139 -59.46 40.09 -115.13
C GLU A 139 -60.09 40.75 -113.89
N LYS A 140 -61.40 41.04 -113.90
CA LYS A 140 -62.14 41.50 -112.72
C LYS A 140 -62.08 40.47 -111.60
N ALA A 141 -62.39 39.20 -111.90
CA ALA A 141 -62.30 38.10 -110.94
C ALA A 141 -60.86 37.86 -110.43
N ARG A 142 -59.83 38.02 -111.28
CA ARG A 142 -58.41 37.97 -110.87
C ARG A 142 -58.04 39.13 -109.94
N ALA A 143 -58.47 40.35 -110.24
CA ALA A 143 -58.23 41.52 -109.40
C ALA A 143 -58.94 41.41 -108.04
N GLU A 144 -60.20 40.97 -108.03
CA GLU A 144 -60.98 40.73 -106.81
C GLU A 144 -60.35 39.64 -105.94
N THR A 145 -60.01 38.48 -106.51
CA THR A 145 -59.36 37.39 -105.76
C THR A 145 -57.96 37.75 -105.28
N ALA A 146 -57.18 38.51 -106.06
CA ALA A 146 -55.89 39.05 -105.61
C ALA A 146 -56.07 40.07 -104.47
N SER A 147 -57.09 40.94 -104.54
CA SER A 147 -57.40 41.91 -103.48
C SER A 147 -57.83 41.21 -102.18
N LEU A 148 -58.77 40.27 -102.27
CA LEU A 148 -59.23 39.44 -101.15
C LEU A 148 -58.09 38.62 -100.52
N ARG A 149 -57.23 38.02 -101.35
CA ARG A 149 -56.03 37.33 -100.87
C ARG A 149 -55.09 38.28 -100.13
N THR A 150 -54.81 39.46 -100.70
CA THR A 150 -53.92 40.46 -100.07
C THR A 150 -54.51 41.00 -98.76
N ALA A 151 -55.84 41.09 -98.65
CA ALA A 151 -56.53 41.43 -97.40
C ALA A 151 -56.36 40.30 -96.37
N ALA A 152 -56.72 39.06 -96.72
CA ALA A 152 -56.60 37.91 -95.84
C ALA A 152 -55.15 37.64 -95.37
N GLU A 153 -54.15 37.87 -96.23
CA GLU A 153 -52.73 37.78 -95.86
C GLU A 153 -52.30 38.91 -94.90
N ARG A 154 -52.89 40.11 -95.01
CA ARG A 154 -52.70 41.20 -94.04
C ARG A 154 -53.38 40.90 -92.70
N ASP A 155 -54.62 40.44 -92.72
CA ASP A 155 -55.41 40.14 -91.51
C ASP A 155 -54.79 38.95 -90.74
N ALA A 156 -54.41 37.89 -91.45
CA ALA A 156 -53.71 36.74 -90.87
C ALA A 156 -52.32 37.09 -90.34
N ARG A 157 -51.65 38.11 -90.91
CA ARG A 157 -50.40 38.66 -90.35
C ARG A 157 -50.67 39.47 -89.09
N ALA A 158 -51.65 40.37 -89.09
CA ALA A 158 -52.00 41.18 -87.93
C ALA A 158 -52.38 40.32 -86.73
N ILE A 159 -53.20 39.27 -86.93
CA ILE A 159 -53.59 38.30 -85.89
C ILE A 159 -52.37 37.54 -85.33
N ARG A 160 -51.35 37.26 -86.14
CA ARG A 160 -50.10 36.66 -85.66
C ARG A 160 -49.26 37.66 -84.86
N GLU A 161 -49.10 38.87 -85.35
CA GLU A 161 -48.33 39.92 -84.67
C GLU A 161 -48.95 40.29 -83.31
N THR A 162 -50.28 40.31 -83.18
CA THR A 162 -50.95 40.44 -81.87
C THR A 162 -50.74 39.20 -81.02
N ALA A 163 -51.00 37.99 -81.53
CA ALA A 163 -50.87 36.76 -80.73
C ALA A 163 -49.43 36.47 -80.27
N GLU A 164 -48.41 36.85 -81.07
CA GLU A 164 -47.00 36.80 -80.69
C GLU A 164 -46.66 37.86 -79.63
N THR A 165 -47.27 39.05 -79.68
CA THR A 165 -47.13 40.08 -78.64
C THR A 165 -47.77 39.61 -77.33
N ASP A 166 -49.04 39.22 -77.35
CA ASP A 166 -49.81 38.72 -76.20
C ASP A 166 -49.09 37.53 -75.52
N ALA A 167 -48.56 36.59 -76.31
CA ALA A 167 -47.82 35.44 -75.80
C ALA A 167 -46.45 35.81 -75.21
N ASN A 168 -45.80 36.87 -75.67
CA ASN A 168 -44.56 37.37 -75.08
C ASN A 168 -44.84 38.17 -73.80
N ASP A 169 -45.86 39.02 -73.79
CA ASP A 169 -46.24 39.79 -72.60
C ASP A 169 -46.66 38.85 -71.45
N LEU A 170 -47.53 37.87 -71.72
CA LEU A 170 -47.92 36.83 -70.75
C LEU A 170 -46.71 36.03 -70.22
N ARG A 171 -45.71 35.73 -71.07
CA ARG A 171 -44.46 35.09 -70.61
C ARG A 171 -43.67 36.00 -69.68
N THR A 172 -43.49 37.28 -70.02
CA THR A 172 -42.76 38.21 -69.15
C THR A 172 -43.50 38.51 -67.85
N GLU A 173 -44.83 38.47 -67.84
CA GLU A 173 -45.63 38.57 -66.62
C GLU A 173 -45.45 37.32 -65.75
N ALA A 174 -45.64 36.12 -66.30
CA ALA A 174 -45.43 34.86 -65.58
C ALA A 174 -43.99 34.70 -65.05
N GLU A 175 -42.97 35.16 -65.79
CA GLU A 175 -41.58 35.21 -65.31
C GLU A 175 -41.39 36.21 -64.17
N ARG A 176 -42.01 37.40 -64.22
CA ARG A 176 -41.99 38.38 -63.12
C ARG A 176 -42.66 37.78 -61.88
N GLU A 177 -43.85 37.20 -62.01
CA GLU A 177 -44.58 36.57 -60.89
C GLU A 177 -43.83 35.38 -60.29
N ALA A 178 -43.23 34.52 -61.13
CA ALA A 178 -42.40 33.42 -60.65
C ALA A 178 -41.17 33.94 -59.88
N ASN A 179 -40.53 35.01 -60.36
CA ASN A 179 -39.35 35.59 -59.72
C ASN A 179 -39.69 36.37 -58.43
N THR A 180 -40.81 37.10 -58.36
CA THR A 180 -41.27 37.73 -57.11
C THR A 180 -41.67 36.68 -56.07
N SER A 181 -42.36 35.62 -56.49
CA SER A 181 -42.76 34.49 -55.63
C SER A 181 -41.55 33.72 -55.09
N ARG A 182 -40.58 33.39 -55.94
CA ARG A 182 -39.29 32.80 -55.52
C ARG A 182 -38.56 33.71 -54.54
N SER A 183 -38.47 35.00 -54.84
CA SER A 183 -37.81 35.99 -53.97
C SER A 183 -38.51 36.13 -52.61
N ALA A 184 -39.84 35.99 -52.55
CA ALA A 184 -40.59 35.98 -51.30
C ALA A 184 -40.36 34.70 -50.50
N ALA A 185 -40.43 33.54 -51.15
CA ALA A 185 -40.14 32.24 -50.53
C ALA A 185 -38.71 32.18 -49.98
N GLU A 186 -37.71 32.66 -50.73
CA GLU A 186 -36.33 32.75 -50.27
C GLU A 186 -36.17 33.67 -49.05
N ARG A 187 -36.84 34.83 -49.01
CA ARG A 187 -36.79 35.73 -47.85
C ARG A 187 -37.38 35.07 -46.60
N GLU A 188 -38.56 34.45 -46.71
CA GLU A 188 -39.18 33.77 -45.57
C GLU A 188 -38.41 32.50 -45.17
N THR A 189 -37.85 31.73 -46.09
CA THR A 189 -36.94 30.60 -45.76
C THR A 189 -35.67 31.06 -45.06
N ARG A 190 -35.03 32.16 -45.50
CA ARG A 190 -33.85 32.73 -44.82
C ARG A 190 -34.23 33.24 -43.42
N LYS A 191 -35.37 33.92 -43.29
CA LYS A 191 -35.90 34.43 -42.01
C LYS A 191 -36.20 33.30 -41.02
N LEU A 192 -36.99 32.30 -41.42
CA LEU A 192 -37.28 31.09 -40.62
C LEU A 192 -36.00 30.35 -40.24
N ARG A 193 -35.02 30.27 -41.14
CA ARG A 193 -33.71 29.71 -40.83
C ARG A 193 -32.98 30.54 -39.76
N THR A 194 -32.93 31.86 -39.89
CA THR A 194 -32.28 32.71 -38.87
C THR A 194 -32.99 32.71 -37.51
N THR A 195 -34.33 32.61 -37.46
CA THR A 195 -35.04 32.49 -36.18
C THR A 195 -34.82 31.12 -35.55
N THR A 196 -34.91 30.03 -36.32
CA THR A 196 -34.66 28.68 -35.77
C THR A 196 -33.19 28.46 -35.38
N GLU A 197 -32.22 29.02 -36.11
CA GLU A 197 -30.80 29.01 -35.70
C GLU A 197 -30.57 29.82 -34.42
N HIS A 198 -31.29 30.94 -34.23
CA HIS A 198 -31.25 31.75 -33.01
C HIS A 198 -31.91 31.04 -31.82
N GLU A 199 -33.14 30.54 -31.98
CA GLU A 199 -33.88 29.78 -30.97
C GLU A 199 -33.11 28.53 -30.52
N ALA A 200 -32.49 27.80 -31.45
CA ALA A 200 -31.63 26.66 -31.13
C ALA A 200 -30.38 27.08 -30.34
N ALA A 201 -29.78 28.23 -30.66
CA ALA A 201 -28.66 28.78 -29.91
C ALA A 201 -29.08 29.25 -28.49
N GLU A 202 -30.25 29.87 -28.34
CA GLU A 202 -30.80 30.27 -27.04
C GLU A 202 -31.14 29.06 -26.17
N LEU A 203 -31.83 28.05 -26.71
CA LEU A 203 -32.14 26.80 -26.01
C LEU A 203 -30.86 26.08 -25.58
N LYS A 204 -29.85 25.99 -26.46
CA LYS A 204 -28.55 25.41 -26.12
C LYS A 204 -27.83 26.21 -25.03
N ALA A 205 -27.83 27.54 -25.11
CA ALA A 205 -27.24 28.41 -24.09
C ALA A 205 -27.97 28.28 -22.75
N ARG A 206 -29.30 28.15 -22.75
CA ARG A 206 -30.11 27.90 -21.56
C ARG A 206 -29.76 26.55 -20.92
N VAL A 207 -29.74 25.47 -21.69
CA VAL A 207 -29.37 24.13 -21.19
C VAL A 207 -27.94 24.13 -20.62
N HIS A 208 -26.97 24.80 -21.26
CA HIS A 208 -25.63 24.94 -20.70
C HIS A 208 -25.60 25.69 -19.36
N ARG A 209 -26.41 26.74 -19.18
CA ARG A 209 -26.55 27.45 -17.89
C ARG A 209 -27.21 26.58 -16.83
N GLU A 210 -28.29 25.88 -17.17
CA GLU A 210 -29.01 24.98 -16.25
C GLU A 210 -28.12 23.81 -15.80
N VAL A 211 -27.37 23.19 -16.71
CA VAL A 211 -26.38 22.15 -16.38
C VAL A 211 -25.26 22.69 -15.49
N ALA A 212 -24.68 23.85 -15.82
CA ALA A 212 -23.63 24.47 -14.99
C ALA A 212 -24.14 24.86 -13.59
N GLN A 213 -25.40 25.30 -13.48
CA GLN A 213 -26.05 25.59 -12.20
C GLN A 213 -26.26 24.31 -11.38
N LEU A 214 -26.75 23.23 -11.99
CA LEU A 214 -26.95 21.93 -11.33
C LEU A 214 -25.63 21.29 -10.89
N GLN A 215 -24.56 21.43 -11.69
CA GLN A 215 -23.21 21.03 -11.30
C GLN A 215 -22.73 21.85 -10.10
N ALA A 216 -22.86 23.18 -10.14
CA ALA A 216 -22.45 24.05 -9.04
C ALA A 216 -23.26 23.84 -7.74
N THR A 217 -24.54 23.42 -7.80
CA THR A 217 -25.30 23.02 -6.60
C THR A 217 -24.84 21.66 -6.09
N ALA A 218 -24.69 20.65 -6.96
CA ALA A 218 -24.22 19.32 -6.57
C ALA A 218 -22.81 19.34 -5.96
N GLU A 219 -21.89 20.13 -6.51
CA GLU A 219 -20.54 20.32 -5.94
C GLU A 219 -20.57 20.95 -4.55
N ARG A 220 -21.47 21.93 -4.32
CA ARG A 220 -21.68 22.55 -3.00
C ARG A 220 -22.27 21.55 -2.01
N GLU A 221 -23.28 20.79 -2.40
CA GLU A 221 -23.91 19.76 -1.57
C GLU A 221 -22.92 18.65 -1.20
N VAL A 222 -22.16 18.12 -2.17
CA VAL A 222 -21.09 17.13 -1.92
C VAL A 222 -20.00 17.70 -1.00
N THR A 223 -19.65 18.98 -1.15
CA THR A 223 -18.67 19.65 -0.27
C THR A 223 -19.23 19.85 1.16
N GLN A 224 -20.50 20.22 1.29
CA GLN A 224 -21.18 20.36 2.58
C GLN A 224 -21.29 19.00 3.30
N LEU A 225 -21.76 17.95 2.61
CA LEU A 225 -21.89 16.60 3.16
C LEU A 225 -20.53 16.00 3.56
N ARG A 226 -19.48 16.21 2.77
CA ARG A 226 -18.10 15.86 3.17
C ARG A 226 -17.65 16.66 4.39
N GLY A 227 -18.06 17.93 4.50
CA GLY A 227 -17.78 18.80 5.64
C GLY A 227 -18.49 18.40 6.93
N THR A 228 -19.75 17.96 6.87
CA THR A 228 -20.49 17.45 8.04
C THR A 228 -19.99 16.07 8.44
N ALA A 229 -19.89 15.12 7.50
CA ALA A 229 -19.39 13.77 7.78
C ALA A 229 -17.95 13.79 8.33
N LYS A 230 -17.09 14.73 7.90
CA LYS A 230 -15.77 14.93 8.53
C LYS A 230 -15.90 15.43 9.97
N LYS A 231 -16.73 16.44 10.25
CA LYS A 231 -16.95 16.95 11.61
C LYS A 231 -17.50 15.86 12.53
N GLU A 232 -18.47 15.08 12.06
CA GLU A 232 -19.07 13.97 12.81
C GLU A 232 -18.06 12.86 13.10
N THR A 233 -17.24 12.47 12.12
CA THR A 233 -16.18 11.46 12.34
C THR A 233 -15.03 11.95 13.22
N ASP A 234 -14.62 13.22 13.10
CA ASP A 234 -13.67 13.84 14.03
C ASP A 234 -14.26 13.95 15.46
N GLN A 235 -15.54 14.32 15.59
CA GLN A 235 -16.26 14.37 16.88
C GLN A 235 -16.35 12.99 17.54
N LEU A 236 -16.89 11.99 16.85
CA LEU A 236 -16.97 10.60 17.33
C LEU A 236 -15.59 10.08 17.73
N ARG A 237 -14.55 10.36 16.93
CA ARG A 237 -13.17 9.97 17.26
C ARG A 237 -12.66 10.65 18.53
N THR A 238 -12.99 11.92 18.78
CA THR A 238 -12.65 12.59 20.06
C THR A 238 -13.45 12.04 21.24
N GLN A 239 -14.74 11.75 21.05
CA GLN A 239 -15.61 11.17 22.08
C GLN A 239 -15.12 9.76 22.48
N THR A 240 -14.98 8.84 21.52
CA THR A 240 -14.49 7.48 21.78
C THR A 240 -13.08 7.49 22.40
N LYS A 241 -12.23 8.47 22.05
CA LYS A 241 -10.94 8.64 22.74
C LYS A 241 -11.16 9.06 24.21
N GLN A 242 -12.00 10.05 24.49
CA GLN A 242 -12.30 10.49 25.85
C GLN A 242 -12.89 9.36 26.69
N GLU A 243 -13.85 8.60 26.15
CA GLU A 243 -14.44 7.41 26.78
C GLU A 243 -13.38 6.34 27.05
N THR A 244 -12.49 6.06 26.09
CA THR A 244 -11.39 5.09 26.26
C THR A 244 -10.38 5.54 27.33
N ASP A 245 -10.02 6.82 27.36
CA ASP A 245 -9.09 7.35 28.35
C ASP A 245 -9.73 7.46 29.75
N GLN A 246 -11.05 7.72 29.84
CA GLN A 246 -11.83 7.63 31.08
C GLN A 246 -11.91 6.19 31.59
N LEU A 247 -12.30 5.22 30.76
CA LEU A 247 -12.35 3.80 31.13
C LEU A 247 -10.96 3.29 31.57
N ARG A 248 -9.89 3.71 30.90
CA ARG A 248 -8.51 3.43 31.30
C ARG A 248 -8.15 4.07 32.65
N ALA A 249 -8.61 5.29 32.93
CA ALA A 249 -8.37 5.95 34.21
C ALA A 249 -9.12 5.25 35.36
N VAL A 250 -10.38 4.89 35.16
CA VAL A 250 -11.19 4.11 36.13
C VAL A 250 -10.57 2.75 36.38
N ALA A 251 -10.30 1.96 35.34
CA ALA A 251 -9.67 0.64 35.49
C ALA A 251 -8.28 0.73 36.14
N LYS A 252 -7.50 1.79 35.87
CA LYS A 252 -6.24 2.02 36.60
C LYS A 252 -6.51 2.26 38.08
N GLN A 253 -7.42 3.19 38.41
CA GLN A 253 -7.79 3.49 39.79
C GLN A 253 -8.27 2.25 40.55
N GLU A 254 -9.11 1.41 39.93
CA GLU A 254 -9.54 0.12 40.49
C GLU A 254 -8.34 -0.81 40.74
N THR A 255 -7.40 -0.96 39.79
CA THR A 255 -6.22 -1.80 40.03
C THR A 255 -5.29 -1.24 41.10
N ASP A 256 -5.19 0.07 41.26
CA ASP A 256 -4.36 0.70 42.29
C ASP A 256 -5.05 0.67 43.67
N GLN A 257 -6.39 0.73 43.73
CA GLN A 257 -7.19 0.47 44.93
C GLN A 257 -7.05 -0.99 45.38
N LEU A 258 -7.27 -1.96 44.49
CA LEU A 258 -7.10 -3.39 44.79
C LEU A 258 -5.67 -3.74 45.23
N ARG A 259 -4.65 -3.07 44.66
CA ARG A 259 -3.25 -3.17 45.14
C ARG A 259 -3.08 -2.61 46.55
N ALA A 260 -3.66 -1.45 46.86
CA ALA A 260 -3.58 -0.85 48.19
C ALA A 260 -4.31 -1.68 49.26
N GLU A 261 -5.49 -2.21 48.91
CA GLU A 261 -6.25 -3.13 49.77
C GLU A 261 -5.46 -4.41 50.03
N ALA A 262 -4.98 -5.09 48.99
CA ALA A 262 -4.17 -6.31 49.12
C ALA A 262 -2.84 -6.06 49.87
N ALA A 263 -2.20 -4.89 49.69
CA ALA A 263 -1.04 -4.50 50.48
C ALA A 263 -1.39 -4.31 51.96
N SER A 264 -2.52 -3.66 52.27
CA SER A 264 -2.98 -3.47 53.65
C SER A 264 -3.38 -4.79 54.32
N GLU A 265 -3.94 -5.76 53.57
CA GLU A 265 -4.17 -7.11 54.07
C GLU A 265 -2.86 -7.86 54.30
N ALA A 266 -1.90 -7.78 53.38
CA ALA A 266 -0.59 -8.39 53.55
C ALA A 266 0.15 -7.81 54.76
N GLU A 267 0.03 -6.50 55.01
CA GLU A 267 0.60 -5.84 56.18
C GLU A 267 -0.12 -6.24 57.48
N ARG A 268 -1.46 -6.31 57.49
CA ARG A 268 -2.24 -6.86 58.62
C ARG A 268 -1.79 -8.28 58.94
N ARG A 269 -1.79 -9.20 57.97
CA ARG A 269 -1.36 -10.60 58.16
C ARG A 269 0.11 -10.71 58.62
N ARG A 270 1.00 -9.82 58.14
CA ARG A 270 2.39 -9.73 58.62
C ARG A 270 2.47 -9.23 60.07
N SER A 271 1.65 -8.25 60.45
CA SER A 271 1.61 -7.74 61.83
C SER A 271 1.01 -8.76 62.81
N GLU A 272 -0.01 -9.50 62.38
CA GLU A 272 -0.61 -10.63 63.12
C GLU A 272 0.40 -11.76 63.29
N ALA A 273 1.06 -12.20 62.21
CA ALA A 273 2.11 -13.21 62.26
C ALA A 273 3.31 -12.75 63.13
N GLY A 274 3.72 -11.49 63.02
CA GLY A 274 4.75 -10.90 63.88
C GLY A 274 4.34 -10.87 65.35
N ARG A 275 3.08 -10.57 65.66
CA ARG A 275 2.54 -10.60 67.03
C ARG A 275 2.47 -12.02 67.59
N LEU A 276 2.10 -13.00 66.76
CA LEU A 276 2.09 -14.42 67.13
C LEU A 276 3.51 -14.96 67.36
N LEU A 277 4.48 -14.56 66.53
CA LEU A 277 5.90 -14.88 66.73
C LEU A 277 6.44 -14.24 68.02
N ALA A 278 6.13 -12.97 68.28
CA ALA A 278 6.51 -12.30 69.52
C ALA A 278 5.84 -12.92 70.76
N GLU A 279 4.58 -13.37 70.65
CA GLU A 279 3.89 -14.10 71.71
C GLU A 279 4.49 -15.50 71.95
N ALA A 280 4.91 -16.19 70.89
CA ALA A 280 5.60 -17.47 70.96
C ALA A 280 7.01 -17.34 71.55
N GLN A 281 7.76 -16.29 71.18
CA GLN A 281 9.05 -15.94 71.79
C GLN A 281 8.86 -15.62 73.28
N GLN A 282 7.89 -14.78 73.65
CA GLN A 282 7.60 -14.50 75.05
C GLN A 282 7.11 -15.72 75.86
N LYS A 283 6.56 -16.75 75.21
CA LYS A 283 6.26 -18.04 75.87
C LYS A 283 7.55 -18.83 76.05
N HIS A 284 8.28 -19.10 74.97
CA HIS A 284 9.59 -19.75 75.00
C HIS A 284 10.56 -19.13 76.03
N ASP A 285 10.62 -17.81 76.13
CA ASP A 285 11.52 -17.10 77.06
C ASP A 285 11.04 -17.19 78.52
N ARG A 286 9.73 -17.35 78.76
CA ARG A 286 9.18 -17.72 80.09
C ARG A 286 9.43 -19.18 80.39
N ASP A 287 9.20 -20.08 79.44
CA ASP A 287 9.46 -21.51 79.56
C ASP A 287 10.95 -21.77 79.87
N LEU A 288 11.87 -20.99 79.28
CA LEU A 288 13.29 -20.97 79.61
C LEU A 288 13.57 -20.40 81.01
N GLN A 289 12.93 -19.29 81.42
CA GLN A 289 13.09 -18.74 82.77
C GLN A 289 12.57 -19.70 83.85
N GLU A 290 11.45 -20.37 83.61
CA GLU A 290 10.90 -21.42 84.48
C GLU A 290 11.82 -22.65 84.51
N LEU A 291 12.41 -23.03 83.38
CA LEU A 291 13.42 -24.09 83.33
C LEU A 291 14.70 -23.71 84.09
N GLU A 292 15.22 -22.50 83.89
CA GLU A 292 16.39 -21.97 84.61
C GLU A 292 16.14 -21.88 86.13
N LEU A 293 14.96 -21.44 86.54
CA LEU A 293 14.51 -21.48 87.94
C LEU A 293 14.47 -22.92 88.46
N SER A 294 13.86 -23.86 87.74
CA SER A 294 13.81 -25.26 88.16
C SER A 294 15.20 -25.92 88.26
N ILE A 295 16.14 -25.51 87.40
CA ILE A 295 17.55 -25.94 87.45
C ILE A 295 18.28 -25.28 88.61
N ALA A 296 17.98 -24.00 88.93
CA ALA A 296 18.51 -23.32 90.11
C ALA A 296 18.00 -23.96 91.41
N GLU A 297 16.70 -24.26 91.51
CA GLU A 297 16.08 -24.99 92.62
C GLU A 297 16.68 -26.39 92.77
N GLN A 298 16.86 -27.14 91.68
CA GLN A 298 17.51 -28.45 91.72
C GLN A 298 18.99 -28.37 92.12
N ARG A 299 19.72 -27.34 91.69
CA ARG A 299 21.11 -27.09 92.11
C ARG A 299 21.18 -26.71 93.59
N GLU A 300 20.31 -25.84 94.07
CA GLU A 300 20.26 -25.41 95.46
C GLU A 300 19.82 -26.58 96.38
N ALA A 301 18.89 -27.42 95.92
CA ALA A 301 18.52 -28.66 96.60
C ALA A 301 19.66 -29.70 96.60
N ALA A 302 20.42 -29.81 95.51
CA ALA A 302 21.61 -30.68 95.43
C ALA A 302 22.75 -30.16 96.32
N GLU A 303 22.99 -28.84 96.36
CA GLU A 303 23.99 -28.20 97.23
C GLU A 303 23.61 -28.33 98.70
N ARG A 304 22.32 -28.15 99.05
CA ARG A 304 21.80 -28.51 100.38
C ARG A 304 22.03 -29.98 100.69
N ALA A 305 21.75 -30.90 99.77
CA ALA A 305 21.96 -32.34 99.98
C ALA A 305 23.45 -32.72 100.12
N GLU A 306 24.35 -32.09 99.39
CA GLU A 306 25.81 -32.21 99.53
C GLU A 306 26.29 -31.65 100.87
N SER A 307 25.80 -30.48 101.28
CA SER A 307 26.09 -29.89 102.59
C SER A 307 25.58 -30.75 103.76
N ASP A 308 24.39 -31.33 103.61
CA ASP A 308 23.80 -32.31 104.54
C ASP A 308 24.65 -33.59 104.63
N ARG A 309 25.11 -34.12 103.48
CA ARG A 309 26.02 -35.28 103.42
C ARG A 309 27.35 -34.96 104.08
N HIS A 310 27.95 -33.81 103.76
CA HIS A 310 29.21 -33.36 104.35
C HIS A 310 29.07 -33.18 105.87
N THR A 311 28.00 -32.56 106.34
CA THR A 311 27.72 -32.38 107.77
C THR A 311 27.54 -33.74 108.48
N LYS A 312 26.82 -34.69 107.87
CA LYS A 312 26.68 -36.06 108.39
C LYS A 312 28.03 -36.79 108.42
N ALA A 313 28.83 -36.68 107.36
CA ALA A 313 30.17 -37.26 107.30
C ALA A 313 31.14 -36.65 108.32
N VAL A 314 31.09 -35.34 108.57
CA VAL A 314 31.86 -34.67 109.64
C VAL A 314 31.43 -35.17 111.02
N VAL A 315 30.13 -35.34 111.27
CA VAL A 315 29.63 -35.90 112.53
C VAL A 315 30.03 -37.37 112.72
N GLU A 316 30.07 -38.16 111.65
CA GLU A 316 30.55 -39.56 111.71
C GLU A 316 32.06 -39.66 111.88
N THR A 317 32.86 -38.84 111.19
CA THR A 317 34.32 -38.81 111.39
C THR A 317 34.71 -38.28 112.76
N GLN A 318 33.99 -37.30 113.31
CA GLN A 318 34.23 -36.83 114.68
C GLN A 318 34.00 -37.95 115.70
N LYS A 319 32.90 -38.70 115.58
CA LYS A 319 32.66 -39.89 116.44
C LYS A 319 33.79 -40.92 116.34
N LEU A 320 34.30 -41.18 115.14
CA LEU A 320 35.43 -42.10 114.93
C LEU A 320 36.74 -41.58 115.55
N VAL A 321 36.95 -40.26 115.58
CA VAL A 321 38.07 -39.62 116.30
C VAL A 321 37.87 -39.72 117.81
N ASP A 322 36.68 -39.42 118.33
CA ASP A 322 36.35 -39.50 119.76
C ASP A 322 36.56 -40.94 120.29
N GLU A 323 36.02 -41.94 119.59
CA GLU A 323 36.29 -43.37 119.90
C GLU A 323 37.78 -43.73 119.77
N GLY A 324 38.51 -43.08 118.85
CA GLY A 324 39.96 -43.22 118.68
C GLY A 324 40.73 -42.72 119.91
N GLU A 325 40.37 -41.56 120.44
CA GLU A 325 40.96 -41.02 121.66
C GLU A 325 40.66 -41.90 122.89
N GLU A 326 39.45 -42.42 123.03
CA GLU A 326 39.13 -43.34 124.13
C GLU A 326 39.94 -44.64 124.05
N ARG A 327 40.10 -45.21 122.85
CA ARG A 327 40.95 -46.39 122.61
C ARG A 327 42.42 -46.09 122.92
N ALA A 328 42.93 -44.92 122.54
CA ALA A 328 44.30 -44.49 122.86
C ALA A 328 44.51 -44.36 124.38
N ARG A 329 43.62 -43.63 125.08
CA ARG A 329 43.65 -43.49 126.55
C ARG A 329 43.54 -44.83 127.28
N ALA A 330 42.83 -45.81 126.71
CA ALA A 330 42.76 -47.17 127.25
C ALA A 330 44.06 -47.98 127.02
N ALA A 331 44.74 -47.78 125.89
CA ALA A 331 46.03 -48.41 125.61
C ALA A 331 47.15 -47.87 126.51
N GLU A 332 47.24 -46.55 126.71
CA GLU A 332 48.24 -45.93 127.59
C GLU A 332 48.18 -46.44 129.03
N ARG A 333 46.97 -46.63 129.57
CA ARG A 333 46.78 -47.18 130.92
C ARG A 333 47.35 -48.60 131.04
N ARG A 334 47.10 -49.46 130.05
CA ARG A 334 47.62 -50.84 130.00
C ARG A 334 49.15 -50.89 129.82
N ALA A 335 49.73 -49.95 129.06
CA ALA A 335 51.18 -49.89 128.85
C ALA A 335 51.93 -49.66 130.18
N ARG A 336 51.52 -48.66 130.97
CA ARG A 336 52.12 -48.33 132.28
C ARG A 336 52.01 -49.48 133.28
N GLU A 337 50.92 -50.24 133.22
CA GLU A 337 50.64 -51.38 134.10
C GLU A 337 51.54 -52.60 133.79
N ILE A 338 51.87 -52.82 132.51
CA ILE A 338 52.82 -53.86 132.07
C ILE A 338 54.26 -53.47 132.45
N GLU A 339 54.62 -52.20 132.28
CA GLU A 339 55.97 -51.69 132.53
C GLU A 339 56.38 -51.83 134.01
N ALA A 340 55.47 -51.53 134.94
CA ALA A 340 55.66 -51.73 136.37
C ALA A 340 55.87 -53.22 136.75
N GLN A 341 55.16 -54.15 136.10
CA GLN A 341 55.35 -55.59 136.33
C GLN A 341 56.71 -56.09 135.79
N SER A 342 57.19 -55.51 134.69
CA SER A 342 58.48 -55.88 134.09
C SER A 342 59.67 -55.46 134.95
N GLU A 343 59.63 -54.25 135.54
CA GLU A 343 60.74 -53.77 136.37
C GLU A 343 60.90 -54.58 137.67
N ALA A 344 59.78 -55.03 138.26
CA ALA A 344 59.78 -55.92 139.43
C ALA A 344 60.48 -57.25 139.14
N ARG A 345 60.18 -57.89 138.00
CA ARG A 345 60.79 -59.17 137.59
C ARG A 345 62.30 -59.07 137.38
N ARG A 346 62.79 -57.92 136.87
CA ARG A 346 64.24 -57.73 136.65
C ARG A 346 65.00 -57.69 137.97
N LYS A 347 64.48 -56.96 138.96
CA LYS A 347 65.09 -56.83 140.31
C LYS A 347 65.18 -58.18 141.04
N SER A 348 64.21 -59.10 140.84
CA SER A 348 64.32 -60.47 141.38
C SER A 348 65.34 -61.35 140.65
N ALA A 349 65.51 -61.21 139.33
CA ALA A 349 66.45 -62.00 138.55
C ALA A 349 67.92 -61.63 138.85
N ASP A 350 68.22 -60.33 138.94
CA ASP A 350 69.56 -59.81 139.25
C ASP A 350 70.08 -60.28 140.65
N ALA A 351 69.16 -60.61 141.57
CA ALA A 351 69.49 -61.16 142.88
C ALA A 351 69.84 -62.65 142.82
N GLN A 352 69.05 -63.45 142.09
CA GLN A 352 69.27 -64.90 141.93
C GLN A 352 70.56 -65.21 141.15
N ALA A 353 70.92 -64.38 140.17
CA ALA A 353 72.13 -64.56 139.37
C ALA A 353 73.42 -64.51 140.20
N LYS A 354 73.48 -63.69 141.27
CA LYS A 354 74.68 -63.54 142.11
C LYS A 354 74.93 -64.73 143.01
N ASP A 355 73.87 -65.20 143.70
CA ASP A 355 73.92 -66.36 144.60
C ASP A 355 74.43 -67.64 143.91
N ILE A 356 74.11 -67.81 142.62
CA ILE A 356 74.60 -68.94 141.80
C ILE A 356 76.11 -68.83 141.50
N VAL A 357 76.61 -67.62 141.19
CA VAL A 357 78.03 -67.40 140.84
C VAL A 357 78.95 -67.59 142.05
N ASP A 358 78.56 -67.10 143.22
CA ASP A 358 79.38 -67.21 144.43
C ASP A 358 79.46 -68.67 144.93
N LYS A 359 78.37 -69.43 144.80
CA LYS A 359 78.36 -70.88 145.06
C LYS A 359 79.30 -71.64 144.12
N ALA A 360 79.28 -71.33 142.83
CA ALA A 360 80.13 -71.96 141.83
C ALA A 360 81.64 -71.75 142.10
N ARG A 361 82.04 -70.58 142.58
CA ARG A 361 83.45 -70.27 142.90
C ARG A 361 83.97 -71.12 144.06
N SER A 362 83.24 -71.20 145.17
CA SER A 362 83.69 -71.98 146.34
C SER A 362 83.90 -73.48 146.07
N LEU A 363 83.21 -74.05 145.07
CA LEU A 363 83.42 -75.43 144.61
C LEU A 363 84.69 -75.59 143.76
N ALA A 364 85.05 -74.59 142.96
CA ALA A 364 86.27 -74.59 142.16
C ALA A 364 87.52 -74.45 143.04
N ASP A 365 87.54 -73.49 143.97
CA ASP A 365 88.69 -73.28 144.86
C ASP A 365 88.99 -74.52 145.72
N ARG A 366 87.93 -75.19 146.19
CA ARG A 366 88.02 -76.42 146.98
C ARG A 366 88.66 -77.58 146.20
N THR A 367 88.20 -77.83 144.99
CA THR A 367 88.68 -78.95 144.16
C THR A 367 90.11 -78.76 143.67
N VAL A 368 90.56 -77.51 143.47
CA VAL A 368 91.98 -77.20 143.19
C VAL A 368 92.85 -77.49 144.42
N SER A 369 92.40 -77.14 145.63
CA SER A 369 93.15 -77.39 146.86
C SER A 369 93.26 -78.88 147.19
N GLU A 370 92.21 -79.65 146.96
CA GLU A 370 92.21 -81.11 147.18
C GLU A 370 93.19 -81.81 146.20
N ALA A 371 93.19 -81.42 144.92
CA ALA A 371 94.11 -81.97 143.90
C ALA A 371 95.60 -81.64 144.13
N GLN A 372 95.92 -80.55 144.83
CA GLN A 372 97.31 -80.20 145.17
C GLN A 372 97.86 -81.06 146.31
N GLY A 373 97.05 -81.42 147.30
CA GLY A 373 97.46 -82.28 148.41
C GLY A 373 97.86 -83.70 147.96
N ASP A 374 97.07 -84.30 147.07
CA ASP A 374 97.35 -85.64 146.52
C ASP A 374 98.67 -85.67 145.74
N ALA A 375 98.97 -84.60 144.99
CA ALA A 375 100.22 -84.48 144.23
C ALA A 375 101.46 -84.40 145.14
N GLU A 376 101.38 -83.68 146.26
CA GLU A 376 102.48 -83.60 147.22
C GLU A 376 102.70 -84.92 147.98
N GLN A 377 101.63 -85.65 148.32
CA GLN A 377 101.75 -86.99 148.91
C GLN A 377 102.45 -87.97 147.96
N LEU A 378 102.10 -87.98 146.67
CA LEU A 378 102.72 -88.86 145.68
C LEU A 378 104.24 -88.63 145.55
N VAL A 379 104.69 -87.37 145.67
CA VAL A 379 106.11 -86.99 145.68
C VAL A 379 106.81 -87.38 146.99
N SER A 380 106.13 -87.27 148.13
CA SER A 380 106.62 -87.75 149.43
C SER A 380 106.90 -89.25 149.40
N ASP A 381 105.91 -90.03 148.96
CA ASP A 381 105.98 -91.49 148.85
C ASP A 381 107.11 -91.96 147.91
N SER A 382 107.33 -91.20 146.83
CA SER A 382 108.42 -91.45 145.87
C SER A 382 109.80 -91.17 146.47
N LYS A 383 109.93 -90.20 147.39
CA LYS A 383 111.18 -89.93 148.12
C LYS A 383 111.47 -91.00 149.18
N ALA A 384 110.46 -91.42 149.95
CA ALA A 384 110.62 -92.49 150.95
C ALA A 384 111.09 -93.82 150.31
N LYS A 385 110.62 -94.11 149.09
CA LYS A 385 111.07 -95.25 148.26
C LYS A 385 112.49 -95.10 147.71
N ALA A 386 113.03 -93.88 147.63
CA ALA A 386 114.44 -93.64 147.26
C ALA A 386 115.38 -93.80 148.47
N GLU A 387 114.98 -93.37 149.67
CA GLU A 387 115.81 -93.49 150.88
C GLU A 387 116.02 -94.95 151.30
N THR A 388 115.02 -95.82 151.11
CA THR A 388 115.13 -97.28 151.32
C THR A 388 116.18 -97.93 150.39
N ILE A 389 116.31 -97.45 149.15
CA ILE A 389 117.34 -97.94 148.22
C ILE A 389 118.74 -97.42 148.64
N SER A 390 118.84 -96.17 149.10
CA SER A 390 120.12 -95.55 149.52
C SER A 390 120.75 -96.18 150.77
N THR A 391 119.93 -96.79 151.64
CA THR A 391 120.37 -97.38 152.91
C THR A 391 120.82 -98.84 152.76
N ALA A 392 120.18 -99.61 151.86
CA ALA A 392 120.65 -100.94 151.48
C ALA A 392 122.11 -100.91 150.99
N ALA A 393 122.42 -100.02 150.03
CA ALA A 393 123.74 -99.91 149.40
C ALA A 393 124.88 -99.41 150.32
N ARG A 394 124.61 -99.02 151.57
CA ARG A 394 125.60 -98.32 152.44
C ARG A 394 126.33 -99.18 153.46
N ARG A 395 125.82 -100.36 153.84
CA ARG A 395 126.51 -101.25 154.81
C ARG A 395 126.64 -102.72 154.42
N GLU A 396 126.29 -103.06 153.18
CA GLU A 396 126.94 -104.14 152.44
C GLU A 396 128.49 -103.98 152.43
N VAL A 397 128.98 -102.74 152.52
CA VAL A 397 130.39 -102.35 152.69
C VAL A 397 130.97 -102.72 154.09
N ALA A 398 130.15 -103.09 155.07
CA ALA A 398 130.61 -103.41 156.44
C ALA A 398 131.03 -104.88 156.61
N GLU A 399 130.38 -105.82 155.90
CA GLU A 399 130.77 -107.24 155.83
C GLU A 399 132.25 -107.39 155.45
N LEU A 400 132.66 -106.66 154.40
CA LEU A 400 133.94 -106.82 153.73
C LEU A 400 135.19 -106.36 154.51
N ASN A 401 135.04 -105.79 155.72
CA ASN A 401 136.17 -105.23 156.48
C ASN A 401 136.58 -105.99 157.76
N LYS A 402 135.75 -106.87 158.34
CA LYS A 402 136.15 -107.72 159.48
C LYS A 402 135.93 -109.23 159.33
N GLN A 403 135.67 -109.69 158.11
CA GLN A 403 136.24 -110.94 157.58
C GLN A 403 137.80 -110.93 157.54
N ARG A 404 138.45 -109.90 158.12
CA ARG A 404 139.90 -109.62 158.14
C ARG A 404 140.60 -109.92 159.49
N ASP A 405 139.84 -110.12 160.58
CA ASP A 405 140.36 -110.51 161.91
C ASP A 405 139.69 -111.81 162.47
N ALA A 406 139.22 -112.76 161.67
CA ALA A 406 140.03 -113.68 160.88
C ALA A 406 141.30 -114.23 161.58
N ILE A 407 141.50 -115.55 161.42
CA ILE A 407 142.81 -116.22 161.31
C ILE A 407 143.69 -116.31 162.57
N ASN A 408 143.57 -115.42 163.57
CA ASN A 408 144.37 -115.52 164.82
C ASN A 408 143.77 -116.43 165.91
N GLY A 409 142.61 -117.04 165.66
CA GLY A 409 142.40 -118.44 166.04
C GLY A 409 141.80 -118.78 167.40
N GLN A 410 141.57 -120.06 167.75
CA GLN A 410 141.76 -121.30 166.96
C GLN A 410 143.08 -121.36 166.17
N LEU A 411 144.28 -121.43 166.77
CA LEU A 411 144.69 -122.06 168.03
C LEU A 411 143.97 -121.55 169.28
N GLY A 412 143.29 -122.39 170.07
CA GLY A 412 143.11 -123.83 169.86
C GLY A 412 142.36 -124.56 170.98
N GLN A 413 141.53 -123.86 171.75
CA GLN A 413 140.93 -124.38 172.97
C GLN A 413 139.42 -124.15 173.02
N LEU A 414 138.69 -125.26 173.25
CA LEU A 414 137.26 -125.34 173.59
C LEU A 414 136.26 -124.73 172.57
N ARG A 415 135.39 -125.45 171.87
CA ARG A 415 135.19 -126.89 171.57
C ARG A 415 133.95 -127.05 170.65
N GLU A 416 133.12 -126.01 170.51
CA GLU A 416 131.94 -125.89 169.63
C GLU A 416 132.28 -125.84 168.12
N MET A 417 131.49 -126.52 167.27
CA MET A 417 131.74 -126.63 165.82
C MET A 417 130.52 -127.12 164.98
N LEU A 418 130.42 -126.67 163.71
CA LEU A 418 129.61 -127.20 162.56
C LEU A 418 128.06 -126.98 162.53
N ALA A 419 127.34 -126.85 161.38
CA ALA A 419 127.67 -126.44 159.98
C ALA A 419 126.43 -126.36 159.01
N GLY A 420 126.53 -125.59 157.90
CA GLY A 420 125.85 -125.80 156.57
C GLY A 420 124.58 -125.00 156.19
N LEU A 421 124.05 -124.97 154.93
CA LEU A 421 124.61 -125.17 153.56
C LEU A 421 123.59 -124.88 152.38
N MET A 422 123.90 -123.96 151.42
CA MET A 422 123.34 -123.77 150.02
C MET A 422 121.82 -123.51 149.79
N GLY A 423 121.29 -122.99 148.64
CA GLY A 423 121.83 -122.34 147.41
C GLY A 423 120.84 -122.38 146.18
N GLY A 424 120.90 -121.46 145.17
CA GLY A 424 120.16 -121.57 143.86
C GLY A 424 119.68 -120.26 143.15
N ALA A 425 119.33 -120.27 141.84
CA ALA A 425 118.89 -119.08 141.04
C ALA A 425 118.19 -119.36 139.66
N GLY A 426 117.38 -118.41 139.10
CA GLY A 426 117.24 -118.16 137.63
C GLY A 426 115.85 -118.02 136.92
N ALA A 427 115.74 -117.02 136.01
CA ALA A 427 114.93 -116.94 134.74
C ALA A 427 113.40 -116.52 134.69
N MET A 428 112.95 -116.17 133.47
CA MET A 428 111.62 -115.60 133.02
C MET A 428 110.47 -116.64 133.00
N GLY A 429 109.16 -116.33 132.92
CA GLY A 429 108.37 -115.07 132.93
C GLY A 429 107.03 -115.19 132.14
N GLY A 430 105.90 -114.59 132.58
CA GLY A 430 104.64 -114.57 131.79
C GLY A 430 103.30 -114.23 132.50
N ALA A 431 102.18 -114.41 131.76
CA ALA A 431 100.73 -114.42 132.12
C ALA A 431 99.94 -113.08 132.34
N PRO A 432 98.67 -112.95 131.86
CA PRO A 432 97.82 -111.75 132.03
C PRO A 432 96.38 -111.94 132.61
N SER A 433 95.72 -110.82 132.94
CA SER A 433 94.25 -110.55 132.99
C SER A 433 93.30 -111.28 133.98
N GLY A 434 92.46 -110.51 134.72
CA GLY A 434 91.18 -110.99 135.28
C GLY A 434 90.57 -110.26 136.51
N GLY A 435 89.33 -109.73 136.38
CA GLY A 435 88.38 -109.40 137.48
C GLY A 435 88.52 -108.05 138.22
N ALA A 436 87.50 -107.49 138.91
CA ALA A 436 86.05 -107.79 138.95
C ALA A 436 85.19 -106.67 139.66
N ALA A 437 83.86 -106.70 139.46
CA ALA A 437 82.75 -106.19 140.31
C ALA A 437 82.47 -104.66 140.57
N ALA A 438 81.48 -104.10 139.85
CA ALA A 438 80.08 -103.73 140.25
C ALA A 438 79.67 -103.51 141.75
N PRO A 439 78.48 -102.92 142.10
CA PRO A 439 77.43 -102.14 141.35
C PRO A 439 76.81 -100.88 142.08
N THR A 440 75.68 -100.35 141.54
CA THR A 440 74.60 -99.43 142.10
C THR A 440 74.79 -97.89 142.07
N SER A 441 73.77 -97.01 141.98
CA SER A 441 72.44 -97.03 141.29
C SER A 441 71.70 -95.65 141.22
N ALA A 442 70.92 -95.40 140.15
CA ALA A 442 69.64 -94.61 140.03
C ALA A 442 69.51 -93.04 140.03
N ALA A 443 68.64 -92.53 139.11
CA ALA A 443 67.61 -91.44 139.19
C ALA A 443 67.78 -90.01 138.54
N GLY A 444 66.75 -89.55 137.77
CA GLY A 444 66.45 -88.15 137.31
C GLY A 444 66.72 -87.79 135.81
N SER A 445 66.01 -86.95 134.99
CA SER A 445 64.77 -86.09 134.97
C SER A 445 64.90 -84.55 135.20
N THR A 446 64.27 -83.56 134.49
CA THR A 446 63.44 -83.42 133.24
C THR A 446 63.11 -81.91 132.90
N ASP A 447 62.53 -81.59 131.71
CA ASP A 447 61.60 -80.47 131.32
C ASP A 447 61.97 -79.54 130.09
N SER A 448 61.12 -78.54 129.69
CA SER A 448 60.71 -78.24 128.28
C SER A 448 60.62 -76.75 127.80
N ALA A 449 60.41 -76.47 126.48
CA ALA A 449 60.12 -75.12 125.87
C ALA A 449 59.38 -75.14 124.47
N LYS A 450 59.08 -73.97 123.83
CA LYS A 450 58.02 -73.79 122.75
C LYS A 450 58.36 -72.90 121.48
N GLN A 451 57.34 -72.47 120.68
CA GLN A 451 57.34 -72.01 119.25
C GLN A 451 56.97 -70.50 119.00
N ASP A 452 57.05 -69.94 117.75
CA ASP A 452 55.98 -69.08 117.10
C ASP A 452 56.17 -68.56 115.60
N ALA A 453 55.11 -67.93 115.01
CA ALA A 453 55.01 -66.99 113.81
C ALA A 453 55.05 -67.51 112.32
N LYS A 454 54.67 -66.81 111.19
CA LYS A 454 53.66 -65.76 110.76
C LYS A 454 53.63 -65.55 109.17
N SER A 455 52.72 -64.76 108.52
CA SER A 455 52.54 -64.60 107.01
C SER A 455 51.82 -63.28 106.49
N SER A 456 51.59 -63.07 105.16
CA SER A 456 50.83 -61.97 104.41
C SER A 456 50.64 -62.29 102.86
N ASN A 457 50.07 -61.55 101.84
CA ASN A 457 49.41 -60.21 101.63
C ASN A 457 48.61 -60.02 100.26
N SER A 458 47.76 -58.96 100.14
CA SER A 458 47.39 -58.00 99.01
C SER A 458 46.79 -58.29 97.57
N SER A 459 45.60 -57.66 97.28
CA SER A 459 45.26 -56.61 96.24
C SER A 459 44.60 -56.78 94.80
N SER A 460 43.54 -55.97 94.53
CA SER A 460 43.21 -55.11 93.32
C SER A 460 42.27 -55.51 92.12
N SER A 461 41.65 -54.48 91.46
CA SER A 461 41.21 -54.32 90.02
C SER A 461 39.70 -54.11 89.62
N THR A 462 39.40 -54.05 88.29
CA THR A 462 38.29 -53.35 87.53
C THR A 462 37.91 -54.12 86.22
N PRO A 463 36.99 -53.72 85.24
CA PRO A 463 36.42 -52.41 84.82
C PRO A 463 34.93 -52.38 84.27
N THR A 464 34.55 -51.34 83.50
CA THR A 464 33.25 -51.07 82.80
C THR A 464 32.99 -51.85 81.48
N PRO A 465 31.72 -52.06 81.06
CA PRO A 465 31.31 -52.31 79.67
C PRO A 465 30.07 -51.45 79.20
N GLN A 466 29.52 -51.52 77.96
CA GLN A 466 30.06 -51.44 76.57
C GLN A 466 28.89 -51.42 75.54
N ARG A 467 29.09 -50.90 74.30
CA ARG A 467 28.42 -51.34 73.01
C ARG A 467 26.93 -50.97 72.73
N ASP A 468 26.35 -51.04 71.51
CA ASP A 468 26.81 -51.24 70.09
C ASP A 468 25.77 -50.72 69.04
N LEU A 469 26.04 -50.89 67.72
CA LEU A 469 25.17 -50.77 66.50
C LEU A 469 24.83 -49.33 66.01
N ALA A 470 24.97 -48.91 64.74
CA ALA A 470 24.65 -49.44 63.38
C ALA A 470 23.20 -49.17 62.93
N HIS A 471 22.84 -48.82 61.67
CA HIS A 471 23.52 -48.96 60.36
C HIS A 471 22.91 -47.98 59.29
N ALA A 472 23.64 -47.68 58.19
CA ALA A 472 23.13 -47.25 56.85
C ALA A 472 22.43 -45.86 56.67
N ASN A 473 22.40 -45.19 55.50
CA ASN A 473 23.25 -45.18 54.28
C ASN A 473 22.89 -43.97 53.36
N GLU A 474 23.81 -43.50 52.50
CA GLU A 474 23.61 -42.64 51.29
C GLU A 474 22.88 -41.27 51.41
N ASN A 475 22.82 -40.40 50.37
CA ASN A 475 23.85 -39.71 49.55
C ASN A 475 23.13 -38.67 48.64
N GLY A 476 23.85 -37.68 48.09
CA GLY A 476 23.25 -36.60 47.25
C GLY A 476 22.98 -35.32 48.05
N HIS A 477 23.60 -34.15 47.82
CA HIS A 477 24.40 -33.62 46.70
C HIS A 477 23.62 -33.23 45.43
N SER A 478 22.77 -32.20 45.55
CA SER A 478 22.83 -30.95 44.75
C SER A 478 21.99 -29.86 45.41
#